data_AF-A0A7L6BIV6-F1
#
_entry.id   AF-A0A7L6BIV6-F1
#
_cell.length_a   1.000
_cell.length_b   1.000
_cell.length_c   1.000
_cell.angle_alpha   90.00
_cell.angle_beta   90.00
_cell.angle_gamma   90.00
#
_symmetry.space_group_name_H-M   'P 1'
#
loop_
_entity.id
_entity.type
_entity.pdbx_description
1 polymer ?
#
loop_
_entity_poly.entity_id
_entity_poly.type
_entity_poly.pdbx_seq_one_letter_code
_entity_poly.pdbx_strand_id
1 'polypeptide(L)'
;MTKQVFALSGDYGYINQIETTAKSILYHNSGAEIYVINKDIPQEWFSNINNRISSINSKIHNLKIDENMLADEHVSQPQINEMSYGRIMIPDLIKADRVLYLDSDIVVDQNLDELFTMDLGNHPIAAIPDLLYDNNFNSGVLLFNMPKLKETPDIVSQMLAAGNNDQLIEGDQSVLNFFFADTYLHLPLKYNLAIGYDFLCNYYPAYDHNYFEKTGSTVGSVIHFTSPTKPWQQFSFGRYRNKWWQYHDLEWSEVCQHAPLPAIFDYQESGQVLILTNSENIKDLEKLVQALPMVTFDIGAWTNMGGKLIRLITYPNVHLFQSTGRPVTDQLIENANAYLDINYGAKDDNFIARFQETGKPILSFDEVNSQIKDAINYESFANDDVDGMVNKIKAIIKG
;
A
#
# COMPACT_ATOMS: atom_id res chain seq x y z
N MET A 1 -11.82 29.61 8.45
CA MET A 1 -10.82 28.56 8.77
C MET A 1 -9.65 28.76 7.83
N THR A 2 -8.42 28.67 8.34
CA THR A 2 -7.21 28.66 7.52
C THR A 2 -7.25 27.44 6.61
N LYS A 3 -6.96 27.58 5.32
CA LYS A 3 -6.93 26.44 4.40
C LYS A 3 -5.84 25.46 4.83
N GLN A 4 -6.14 24.17 4.73
CA GLN A 4 -5.14 23.12 4.93
C GLN A 4 -4.18 23.11 3.75
N VAL A 5 -2.89 23.06 4.03
CA VAL A 5 -1.83 23.11 3.03
C VAL A 5 -1.06 21.80 3.06
N PHE A 6 -1.11 21.09 1.94
CA PHE A 6 -0.38 19.86 1.71
C PHE A 6 0.77 20.10 0.73
N ALA A 7 1.83 19.32 0.84
CA ALA A 7 2.92 19.30 -0.12
C ALA A 7 3.21 17.87 -0.58
N LEU A 8 3.47 17.70 -1.87
CA LEU A 8 3.96 16.47 -2.50
C LEU A 8 5.25 16.83 -3.27
N SER A 9 6.12 15.84 -3.47
CA SER A 9 7.32 15.99 -4.30
C SER A 9 7.48 14.80 -5.22
N GLY A 10 7.75 15.04 -6.49
CA GLY A 10 7.97 13.99 -7.47
C GLY A 10 8.09 14.52 -8.90
N ASP A 11 8.45 13.61 -9.80
CA ASP A 11 8.57 13.89 -11.23
C ASP A 11 7.37 13.33 -12.02
N TYR A 12 7.38 13.54 -13.34
CA TYR A 12 6.32 13.05 -14.22
C TYR A 12 6.30 11.53 -14.34
N GLY A 13 7.41 10.84 -14.07
CA GLY A 13 7.45 9.37 -14.00
C GLY A 13 6.58 8.81 -12.87
N TYR A 14 6.38 9.58 -11.81
CA TYR A 14 5.53 9.24 -10.66
C TYR A 14 4.13 9.90 -10.68
N ILE A 15 3.69 10.41 -11.83
CA ILE A 15 2.46 11.19 -11.92
C ILE A 15 1.20 10.42 -11.47
N ASN A 16 1.13 9.12 -11.74
CA ASN A 16 -0.01 8.29 -11.34
C ASN A 16 -0.09 8.17 -9.81
N GLN A 17 1.05 8.10 -9.15
CA GLN A 17 1.18 8.01 -7.69
C GLN A 17 0.82 9.36 -7.06
N ILE A 18 1.40 10.45 -7.55
CA ILE A 18 1.07 11.82 -7.15
C ILE A 18 -0.43 12.09 -7.29
N GLU A 19 -1.01 11.73 -8.43
CA GLU A 19 -2.45 11.89 -8.69
C GLU A 19 -3.30 11.06 -7.72
N THR A 20 -2.92 9.81 -7.47
CA THR A 20 -3.64 8.92 -6.53
C THR A 20 -3.60 9.47 -5.11
N THR A 21 -2.44 9.93 -4.64
CA THR A 21 -2.30 10.59 -3.33
C THR A 21 -3.15 11.86 -3.28
N ALA A 22 -3.10 12.71 -4.30
CA ALA A 22 -3.89 13.94 -4.37
C ALA A 22 -5.41 13.67 -4.37
N LYS A 23 -5.88 12.64 -5.10
CA LYS A 23 -7.28 12.18 -5.05
C LYS A 23 -7.67 11.79 -3.63
N SER A 24 -6.85 10.96 -2.97
CA SER A 24 -7.14 10.53 -1.59
C SER A 24 -7.15 11.69 -0.58
N ILE A 25 -6.24 12.66 -0.71
CA ILE A 25 -6.24 13.89 0.12
C ILE A 25 -7.55 14.65 -0.07
N LEU A 26 -7.89 14.99 -1.31
CA LEU A 26 -9.05 15.84 -1.62
C LEU A 26 -10.39 15.14 -1.38
N TYR A 27 -10.42 13.80 -1.42
CA TYR A 27 -11.59 13.01 -1.05
C TYR A 27 -11.97 13.22 0.43
N HIS A 28 -10.98 13.30 1.32
CA HIS A 28 -11.18 13.43 2.77
C HIS A 28 -11.02 14.85 3.34
N ASN A 29 -10.43 15.75 2.56
CA ASN A 29 -10.04 17.10 2.99
C ASN A 29 -10.43 18.14 1.92
N SER A 30 -11.73 18.30 1.68
CA SER A 30 -12.28 19.28 0.74
C SER A 30 -11.85 20.71 1.12
N GLY A 31 -11.50 21.53 0.13
CA GLY A 31 -11.04 22.90 0.34
C GLY A 31 -9.56 23.04 0.66
N ALA A 32 -8.81 21.93 0.71
CA ALA A 32 -7.36 21.93 0.87
C ALA A 32 -6.62 22.44 -0.38
N GLU A 33 -5.41 22.97 -0.18
CA GLU A 33 -4.45 23.29 -1.24
C GLU A 33 -3.31 22.30 -1.22
N ILE A 34 -2.96 21.75 -2.39
CA ILE A 34 -1.86 20.81 -2.57
C ILE A 34 -0.79 21.47 -3.42
N TYR A 35 0.43 21.54 -2.92
CA TYR A 35 1.59 22.05 -3.65
C TYR A 35 2.43 20.86 -4.15
N VAL A 36 2.65 20.77 -5.45
CA VAL A 36 3.44 19.69 -6.06
C VAL A 36 4.78 20.24 -6.53
N ILE A 37 5.83 19.89 -5.80
CA ILE A 37 7.22 20.20 -6.13
C ILE A 37 7.67 19.25 -7.23
N ASN A 38 8.05 19.79 -8.39
CA ASN A 38 8.43 18.99 -9.57
C ASN A 38 9.38 19.73 -10.50
N LYS A 39 10.09 18.97 -11.34
CA LYS A 39 10.95 19.51 -12.41
C LYS A 39 10.35 19.41 -13.81
N ASP A 40 9.44 18.46 -14.07
CA ASP A 40 9.07 18.05 -15.43
C ASP A 40 7.58 17.79 -15.66
N ILE A 41 6.71 17.88 -14.64
CA ILE A 41 5.26 17.68 -14.81
C ILE A 41 4.68 18.75 -15.77
N PRO A 42 3.89 18.35 -16.81
CA PRO A 42 3.26 19.26 -17.75
C PRO A 42 2.21 20.19 -17.11
N GLN A 43 2.15 21.44 -17.56
CA GLN A 43 1.18 22.43 -17.09
C GLN A 43 -0.29 22.05 -17.38
N GLU A 44 -0.53 21.25 -18.42
CA GLU A 44 -1.86 20.79 -18.83
C GLU A 44 -2.47 19.89 -17.76
N TRP A 45 -1.65 19.05 -17.11
CA TRP A 45 -2.11 18.21 -16.00
C TRP A 45 -2.66 19.07 -14.85
N PHE A 46 -1.90 20.07 -14.41
CA PHE A 46 -2.35 21.03 -13.40
C PHE A 46 -3.60 21.79 -13.82
N SER A 47 -3.65 22.29 -15.05
CA SER A 47 -4.78 23.09 -15.55
C SER A 47 -6.05 22.25 -15.63
N ASN A 48 -5.95 21.03 -16.18
CA ASN A 48 -7.09 20.14 -16.36
C ASN A 48 -7.65 19.65 -15.02
N ILE A 49 -6.79 19.28 -14.07
CA ILE A 49 -7.27 18.84 -12.75
C ILE A 49 -7.89 19.99 -11.99
N ASN A 50 -7.26 21.17 -11.96
CA ASN A 50 -7.84 22.35 -11.30
C ASN A 50 -9.22 22.73 -11.86
N ASN A 51 -9.45 22.55 -13.17
CA ASN A 51 -10.78 22.73 -13.76
C ASN A 51 -11.78 21.71 -13.21
N ARG A 52 -11.38 20.43 -13.09
CA ARG A 52 -12.22 19.34 -12.57
C ARG A 52 -12.57 19.51 -11.08
N ILE A 53 -11.63 19.98 -10.26
CA ILE A 53 -11.83 20.14 -8.80
C ILE A 53 -12.38 21.52 -8.38
N SER A 54 -12.72 22.38 -9.33
CA SER A 54 -13.16 23.75 -9.06
C SER A 54 -14.39 23.85 -8.14
N SER A 55 -15.22 22.80 -8.07
CA SER A 55 -16.42 22.75 -7.23
C SER A 55 -16.15 22.57 -5.73
N ILE A 56 -14.97 22.06 -5.34
CA ILE A 56 -14.65 21.75 -3.93
C ILE A 56 -13.75 22.79 -3.25
N ASN A 57 -13.54 23.96 -3.89
CA ASN A 57 -12.69 25.05 -3.39
C ASN A 57 -11.24 24.62 -3.08
N SER A 58 -10.80 23.52 -3.69
CA SER A 58 -9.43 23.01 -3.62
C SER A 58 -8.60 23.50 -4.80
N LYS A 59 -7.28 23.44 -4.66
CA LYS A 59 -6.35 23.81 -5.73
C LYS A 59 -5.06 22.99 -5.66
N ILE A 60 -4.57 22.56 -6.81
CA ILE A 60 -3.25 21.94 -6.96
C ILE A 60 -2.31 22.95 -7.60
N HIS A 61 -1.26 23.33 -6.87
CA HIS A 61 -0.28 24.33 -7.26
C HIS A 61 0.95 23.66 -7.86
N ASN A 62 1.37 24.15 -9.03
CA ASN A 62 2.62 23.77 -9.65
C ASN A 62 3.78 24.52 -8.98
N LEU A 63 4.60 23.85 -8.18
CA LEU A 63 5.87 24.35 -7.69
C LEU A 63 7.00 23.80 -8.55
N LYS A 64 7.29 24.52 -9.63
CA LYS A 64 8.35 24.15 -10.57
C LYS A 64 9.71 24.50 -9.99
N ILE A 65 10.60 23.52 -9.87
CA ILE A 65 12.01 23.72 -9.50
C ILE A 65 12.92 23.47 -10.70
N ASP A 66 14.10 24.07 -10.68
CA ASP A 66 15.18 23.75 -11.63
C ASP A 66 15.75 22.38 -11.25
N GLU A 67 15.90 21.49 -12.24
CA GLU A 67 16.44 20.14 -12.02
C GLU A 67 17.85 20.15 -11.41
N ASN A 68 18.63 21.21 -11.66
CA ASN A 68 19.98 21.35 -11.14
C ASN A 68 20.01 21.66 -9.63
N MET A 69 18.88 22.04 -9.01
CA MET A 69 18.82 22.33 -7.58
C MET A 69 19.03 21.10 -6.70
N LEU A 70 18.77 19.90 -7.23
CA LEU A 70 18.87 18.63 -6.51
C LEU A 70 19.85 17.65 -7.18
N ALA A 71 20.62 18.10 -8.17
CA ALA A 71 21.46 17.22 -9.00
C ALA A 71 22.64 16.61 -8.22
N ASP A 72 23.09 17.24 -7.14
CA ASP A 72 24.21 16.78 -6.31
C ASP A 72 23.78 15.87 -5.16
N GLU A 73 22.47 15.68 -4.95
CA GLU A 73 21.91 14.97 -3.81
C GLU A 73 22.13 13.45 -3.92
N HIS A 74 22.41 12.80 -2.77
CA HIS A 74 22.68 11.37 -2.74
C HIS A 74 21.39 10.53 -2.86
N VAL A 75 21.21 9.89 -4.02
CA VAL A 75 20.15 8.89 -4.22
C VAL A 75 20.60 7.53 -3.66
N SER A 76 20.04 7.16 -2.50
CA SER A 76 20.43 5.96 -1.75
C SER A 76 19.89 4.64 -2.31
N GLN A 77 18.83 4.68 -3.13
CA GLN A 77 18.15 3.47 -3.62
C GLN A 77 17.76 3.59 -5.10
N PRO A 78 17.86 2.51 -5.92
CA PRO A 78 17.60 2.57 -7.37
C PRO A 78 16.19 3.01 -7.78
N GLN A 79 15.20 2.80 -6.92
CA GLN A 79 13.80 3.15 -7.15
C GLN A 79 13.41 4.55 -6.67
N ILE A 80 14.35 5.26 -6.02
CA ILE A 80 14.20 6.63 -5.56
C ILE A 80 14.99 7.52 -6.51
N ASN A 81 14.61 8.79 -6.64
CA ASN A 81 15.39 9.79 -7.34
C ASN A 81 15.53 11.06 -6.50
N GLU A 82 16.23 12.05 -7.02
CA GLU A 82 16.57 13.28 -6.33
C GLU A 82 15.33 14.09 -5.91
N MET A 83 14.15 13.88 -6.52
CA MET A 83 12.92 14.56 -6.10
C MET A 83 12.49 14.21 -4.68
N SER A 84 13.01 13.12 -4.10
CA SER A 84 12.85 12.82 -2.66
C SER A 84 13.31 13.97 -1.75
N TYR A 85 14.34 14.71 -2.16
CA TYR A 85 14.87 15.87 -1.45
C TYR A 85 14.00 17.14 -1.61
N GLY A 86 13.03 17.16 -2.52
CA GLY A 86 12.14 18.33 -2.68
C GLY A 86 11.39 18.70 -1.39
N ARG A 87 11.16 17.73 -0.49
CA ARG A 87 10.56 17.98 0.84
C ARG A 87 11.40 18.89 1.73
N ILE A 88 12.72 18.89 1.57
CA ILE A 88 13.66 19.77 2.30
C ILE A 88 13.47 21.24 1.87
N MET A 89 13.07 21.48 0.62
CA MET A 89 12.89 22.84 0.07
C MET A 89 11.58 23.52 0.52
N ILE A 90 10.66 22.78 1.14
CA ILE A 90 9.33 23.26 1.54
C ILE A 90 9.35 24.60 2.32
N PRO A 91 10.23 24.81 3.31
CA PRO A 91 10.27 26.06 4.09
C PRO A 91 10.52 27.32 3.24
N ASP A 92 11.24 27.19 2.13
CA ASP A 92 11.54 28.29 1.21
C ASP A 92 10.50 28.44 0.10
N LEU A 93 9.87 27.34 -0.31
CA LEU A 93 8.95 27.31 -1.45
C LEU A 93 7.49 27.63 -1.08
N ILE A 94 7.04 27.32 0.14
CA ILE A 94 5.62 27.41 0.52
C ILE A 94 5.39 28.47 1.61
N LYS A 95 4.46 29.38 1.35
CA LYS A 95 4.07 30.45 2.29
C LYS A 95 2.83 30.04 3.09
N ALA A 96 3.05 29.23 4.12
CA ALA A 96 2.04 28.89 5.14
C ALA A 96 2.73 28.76 6.50
N ASP A 97 1.95 28.77 7.59
CA ASP A 97 2.50 28.51 8.93
C ASP A 97 2.62 27.02 9.22
N ARG A 98 1.78 26.21 8.58
CA ARG A 98 1.76 24.74 8.68
C ARG A 98 1.64 24.13 7.30
N VAL A 99 2.45 23.13 7.01
CA VAL A 99 2.39 22.35 5.77
C VAL A 99 2.53 20.88 6.12
N LEU A 100 1.58 20.06 5.67
CA LEU A 100 1.67 18.61 5.79
C LEU A 100 2.26 18.04 4.49
N TYR A 101 3.51 17.61 4.55
CA TYR A 101 4.13 16.87 3.47
C TYR A 101 3.71 15.40 3.53
N LEU A 102 3.43 14.84 2.36
CA LEU A 102 3.18 13.41 2.16
C LEU A 102 4.05 12.90 1.00
N ASP A 103 4.63 11.72 1.14
CA ASP A 103 5.19 10.98 0.01
C ASP A 103 4.08 10.64 -1.01
N SER A 104 4.48 10.42 -2.26
CA SER A 104 3.55 10.09 -3.35
C SER A 104 3.13 8.61 -3.38
N ASP A 105 3.76 7.75 -2.59
CA ASP A 105 3.41 6.34 -2.40
C ASP A 105 2.50 6.12 -1.17
N ILE A 106 1.60 7.08 -0.94
CA ILE A 106 0.69 7.14 0.20
C ILE A 106 -0.76 7.27 -0.27
N VAL A 107 -1.70 6.73 0.52
CA VAL A 107 -3.11 7.12 0.47
C VAL A 107 -3.59 7.66 1.82
N VAL A 108 -4.37 8.73 1.78
CA VAL A 108 -5.12 9.26 2.91
C VAL A 108 -6.47 8.54 2.95
N ASP A 109 -6.78 7.84 4.03
CA ASP A 109 -8.00 7.04 4.19
C ASP A 109 -8.98 7.62 5.21
N GLN A 110 -8.64 8.76 5.84
CA GLN A 110 -9.48 9.49 6.79
C GLN A 110 -9.20 11.00 6.72
N ASN A 111 -10.13 11.82 7.24
CA ASN A 111 -9.93 13.26 7.42
C ASN A 111 -8.73 13.56 8.36
N LEU A 112 -7.98 14.62 8.05
CA LEU A 112 -6.73 14.99 8.73
C LEU A 112 -6.80 16.34 9.47
N ASP A 113 -8.00 16.85 9.77
CA ASP A 113 -8.19 18.15 10.46
C ASP A 113 -7.44 18.23 11.80
N GLU A 114 -7.34 17.11 12.52
CA GLU A 114 -6.60 17.01 13.78
C GLU A 114 -5.12 17.41 13.62
N LEU A 115 -4.46 16.99 12.53
CA LEU A 115 -3.05 17.34 12.27
C LEU A 115 -2.88 18.84 12.02
N PHE A 116 -3.85 19.49 11.38
CA PHE A 116 -3.76 20.93 11.12
C PHE A 116 -4.13 21.79 12.32
N THR A 117 -4.76 21.23 13.35
CA THR A 117 -5.23 21.96 14.54
C THR A 117 -4.46 21.65 15.82
N MET A 118 -3.68 20.57 15.84
CA MET A 118 -2.87 20.19 17.01
C MET A 118 -1.84 21.26 17.40
N ASP A 119 -1.42 21.27 18.66
CA ASP A 119 -0.33 22.13 19.11
C ASP A 119 1.03 21.46 18.80
N LEU A 120 1.88 22.18 18.06
CA LEU A 120 3.24 21.75 17.73
C LEU A 120 4.27 22.23 18.76
N GLY A 121 3.87 23.13 19.67
CA GLY A 121 4.77 23.73 20.64
C GLY A 121 6.04 24.29 19.98
N ASN A 122 7.19 23.92 20.55
CA ASN A 122 8.51 24.32 20.05
C ASN A 122 9.15 23.28 19.12
N HIS A 123 8.40 22.29 18.65
CA HIS A 123 8.93 21.26 17.75
C HIS A 123 8.94 21.79 16.30
N PRO A 124 10.07 21.69 15.57
CA PRO A 124 10.18 22.17 14.19
C PRO A 124 9.34 21.35 13.22
N ILE A 125 9.14 20.07 13.52
CA ILE A 125 8.31 19.15 12.75
C ILE A 125 7.54 18.21 13.70
N ALA A 126 6.44 17.64 13.21
CA ALA A 126 5.84 16.44 13.78
C ALA A 126 5.87 15.30 12.76
N ALA A 127 6.22 14.11 13.22
CA ALA A 127 6.45 12.93 12.39
C ALA A 127 6.18 11.65 13.18
N ILE A 128 6.15 10.52 12.51
CA ILE A 128 5.88 9.21 13.13
C ILE A 128 7.22 8.50 13.33
N PRO A 129 7.49 7.94 14.52
CA PRO A 129 8.69 7.13 14.75
C PRO A 129 8.84 6.03 13.70
N ASP A 130 10.07 5.81 13.25
CA ASP A 130 10.37 4.70 12.35
C ASP A 130 10.15 3.37 13.10
N LEU A 131 9.52 2.39 12.43
CA LEU A 131 9.17 1.13 13.07
C LEU A 131 10.37 0.17 13.17
N LEU A 132 11.44 0.42 12.43
CA LEU A 132 12.65 -0.41 12.38
C LEU A 132 13.84 0.23 13.09
N TYR A 133 13.94 1.55 13.06
CA TYR A 133 15.09 2.28 13.60
C TYR A 133 14.71 3.11 14.82
N ASP A 134 15.16 2.65 16.00
CA ASP A 134 14.96 3.36 17.26
C ASP A 134 15.52 4.80 17.18
N ASN A 135 14.75 5.75 17.71
CA ASN A 135 15.05 7.21 17.74
C ASN A 135 14.99 7.95 16.40
N ASN A 136 14.71 7.27 15.28
CA ASN A 136 14.42 7.94 14.01
C ASN A 136 12.91 8.10 13.78
N PHE A 137 12.56 8.94 12.81
CA PHE A 137 11.22 9.02 12.23
C PHE A 137 11.25 8.67 10.74
N ASN A 138 10.12 8.14 10.25
CA ASN A 138 9.90 7.97 8.82
C ASN A 138 9.60 9.33 8.17
N SER A 139 10.29 9.67 7.08
CA SER A 139 10.19 10.99 6.44
C SER A 139 9.00 11.15 5.48
N GLY A 140 8.18 10.11 5.27
CA GLY A 140 7.08 10.15 4.31
C GLY A 140 5.84 10.91 4.77
N VAL A 141 5.75 11.25 6.06
CA VAL A 141 4.71 12.12 6.59
C VAL A 141 5.34 13.11 7.56
N LEU A 142 5.36 14.40 7.19
CA LEU A 142 5.99 15.45 7.96
C LEU A 142 5.05 16.65 8.07
N LEU A 143 4.68 17.02 9.28
CA LEU A 143 3.97 18.27 9.54
C LEU A 143 4.99 19.34 9.93
N PHE A 144 5.22 20.29 9.04
CA PHE A 144 6.19 21.38 9.21
C PHE A 144 5.60 22.50 10.08
N ASN A 145 6.33 22.88 11.14
CA ASN A 145 6.10 24.10 11.92
C ASN A 145 6.95 25.24 11.34
N MET A 146 6.41 25.96 10.35
CA MET A 146 7.18 26.94 9.59
C MET A 146 7.71 28.10 10.43
N PRO A 147 6.95 28.68 11.37
CA PRO A 147 7.49 29.69 12.28
C PRO A 147 8.72 29.18 13.04
N LYS A 148 8.68 27.95 13.56
CA LYS A 148 9.78 27.37 14.33
C LYS A 148 11.01 27.09 13.46
N LEU A 149 10.81 26.56 12.26
CA LEU A 149 11.90 26.29 11.32
C LEU A 149 12.63 27.56 10.89
N LYS A 150 11.89 28.66 10.71
CA LYS A 150 12.44 29.98 10.35
C LYS A 150 13.30 30.62 11.45
N GLU A 151 13.29 30.10 12.67
CA GLU A 151 14.22 30.52 13.72
C GLU A 151 15.66 30.08 13.43
N THR A 152 15.85 29.05 12.60
CA THR A 152 17.17 28.58 12.16
C THR A 152 17.50 29.18 10.80
N PRO A 153 18.47 30.11 10.69
CA PRO A 153 18.85 30.72 9.42
C PRO A 153 19.36 29.67 8.43
N ASP A 154 18.98 29.81 7.15
CA ASP A 154 19.48 28.99 6.05
C ASP A 154 19.31 27.47 6.24
N ILE A 155 18.31 27.04 7.02
CA ILE A 155 18.10 25.62 7.35
C ILE A 155 17.97 24.73 6.12
N VAL A 156 17.31 25.21 5.06
CA VAL A 156 17.17 24.49 3.78
C VAL A 156 18.53 24.25 3.15
N SER A 157 19.34 25.30 2.99
CA SER A 157 20.70 25.20 2.44
C SER A 157 21.60 24.27 3.27
N GLN A 158 21.47 24.30 4.60
CA GLN A 158 22.22 23.39 5.49
C GLN A 158 21.81 21.93 5.29
N MET A 159 20.52 21.66 5.14
CA MET A 159 20.00 20.30 4.90
C MET A 159 20.43 19.78 3.52
N LEU A 160 20.31 20.57 2.45
CA LEU A 160 20.78 20.19 1.11
C LEU A 160 22.30 19.94 1.09
N ALA A 161 23.09 20.80 1.75
CA ALA A 161 24.54 20.58 1.85
C ALA A 161 24.90 19.27 2.58
N ALA A 162 24.10 18.84 3.56
CA ALA A 162 24.27 17.55 4.22
C ALA A 162 23.83 16.37 3.34
N GLY A 163 22.90 16.59 2.42
CA GLY A 163 22.36 15.62 1.48
C GLY A 163 23.30 15.15 0.37
N ASN A 164 24.33 15.95 0.07
CA ASN A 164 25.41 15.62 -0.86
C ASN A 164 26.35 14.49 -0.36
N ASN A 165 26.14 13.97 0.86
CA ASN A 165 26.97 12.94 1.45
C ASN A 165 26.62 11.54 0.90
N ASP A 166 27.58 10.89 0.24
CA ASP A 166 27.41 9.56 -0.37
C ASP A 166 27.32 8.39 0.63
N GLN A 167 27.46 8.67 1.93
CA GLN A 167 27.33 7.68 3.01
C GLN A 167 25.94 7.65 3.65
N LEU A 168 24.99 8.45 3.15
CA LEU A 168 23.62 8.47 3.67
C LEU A 168 22.88 7.17 3.32
N ILE A 169 22.56 6.36 4.33
CA ILE A 169 21.91 5.05 4.15
C ILE A 169 20.49 5.22 3.57
N GLU A 170 19.76 6.25 3.99
CA GLU A 170 18.37 6.50 3.58
C GLU A 170 18.19 7.89 2.95
N GLY A 171 19.23 8.42 2.31
CA GLY A 171 19.17 9.69 1.56
C GLY A 171 18.60 10.85 2.39
N ASP A 172 17.54 11.49 1.89
CA ASP A 172 16.87 12.63 2.51
C ASP A 172 16.32 12.31 3.92
N GLN A 173 15.86 11.07 4.17
CA GLN A 173 15.41 10.66 5.50
C GLN A 173 16.56 10.72 6.52
N SER A 174 17.76 10.32 6.12
CA SER A 174 18.95 10.41 6.97
C SER A 174 19.32 11.87 7.28
N VAL A 175 19.18 12.77 6.29
CA VAL A 175 19.36 14.22 6.50
C VAL A 175 18.34 14.75 7.50
N LEU A 176 17.05 14.50 7.30
CA LEU A 176 16.01 15.01 8.17
C LEU A 176 16.14 14.49 9.61
N ASN A 177 16.48 13.22 9.79
CA ASN A 177 16.74 12.66 11.12
C ASN A 177 17.96 13.30 11.78
N PHE A 178 19.04 13.57 11.03
CA PHE A 178 20.20 14.29 11.56
C PHE A 178 19.85 15.66 12.15
N PHE A 179 18.91 16.39 11.53
CA PHE A 179 18.49 17.72 12.02
C PHE A 179 17.41 17.67 13.10
N PHE A 180 16.52 16.66 13.09
CA PHE A 180 15.27 16.72 13.85
C PHE A 180 14.96 15.53 14.77
N ALA A 181 15.73 14.44 14.75
CA ALA A 181 15.43 13.22 15.53
C ALA A 181 15.27 13.50 17.05
N ASP A 182 16.04 14.44 17.60
CA ASP A 182 15.96 14.79 19.03
C ASP A 182 14.86 15.82 19.37
N THR A 183 14.23 16.43 18.35
CA THR A 183 13.35 17.60 18.54
C THR A 183 12.00 17.50 17.87
N TYR A 184 11.68 16.43 17.14
CA TYR A 184 10.36 16.28 16.51
C TYR A 184 9.27 15.94 17.54
N LEU A 185 8.04 16.31 17.21
CA LEU A 185 6.86 15.88 17.95
C LEU A 185 6.40 14.51 17.42
N HIS A 186 6.27 13.52 18.31
CA HIS A 186 5.85 12.18 17.94
C HIS A 186 4.35 12.14 17.62
N LEU A 187 4.02 11.74 16.40
CA LEU A 187 2.66 11.50 15.96
C LEU A 187 2.24 10.04 16.15
N PRO A 188 0.96 9.77 16.42
CA PRO A 188 0.42 8.41 16.44
C PRO A 188 0.65 7.65 15.13
N LEU A 189 0.90 6.34 15.22
CA LEU A 189 1.14 5.43 14.10
C LEU A 189 0.06 5.50 12.99
N LYS A 190 -1.20 5.80 13.35
CA LYS A 190 -2.30 5.92 12.37
C LYS A 190 -2.02 6.97 11.27
N TYR A 191 -1.16 7.96 11.53
CA TYR A 191 -0.83 9.02 10.57
C TYR A 191 0.33 8.67 9.62
N ASN A 192 0.95 7.51 9.77
CA ASN A 192 1.90 6.95 8.82
C ASN A 192 2.00 5.44 9.06
N LEU A 193 0.96 4.72 8.62
CA LEU A 193 0.94 3.26 8.69
C LEU A 193 1.83 2.71 7.56
N ALA A 194 3.13 2.60 7.82
CA ALA A 194 4.15 2.12 6.90
C ALA A 194 3.98 0.62 6.59
N ILE A 195 3.07 0.31 5.67
CA ILE A 195 2.66 -1.05 5.31
C ILE A 195 3.71 -1.79 4.49
N GLY A 196 4.63 -1.06 3.85
CA GLY A 196 5.73 -1.67 3.09
C GLY A 196 6.64 -2.58 3.90
N TYR A 197 6.72 -2.38 5.22
CA TYR A 197 7.49 -3.27 6.10
C TYR A 197 6.89 -4.67 6.25
N ASP A 198 5.65 -4.92 5.80
CA ASP A 198 5.09 -6.28 5.67
C ASP A 198 6.08 -7.21 4.95
N PHE A 199 6.66 -6.72 3.83
CA PHE A 199 7.62 -7.48 3.04
C PHE A 199 8.89 -7.79 3.83
N LEU A 200 9.47 -6.76 4.47
CA LEU A 200 10.72 -6.91 5.21
C LEU A 200 10.55 -7.87 6.39
N CYS A 201 9.51 -7.66 7.21
CA CYS A 201 9.27 -8.45 8.41
C CYS A 201 8.94 -9.92 8.08
N ASN A 202 8.32 -10.19 6.93
CA ASN A 202 8.02 -11.55 6.52
C ASN A 202 9.25 -12.32 6.04
N TYR A 203 10.09 -11.71 5.19
CA TYR A 203 11.29 -12.39 4.66
C TYR A 203 12.47 -12.37 5.64
N TYR A 204 12.49 -11.39 6.54
CA TYR A 204 13.54 -11.21 7.53
C TYR A 204 12.90 -11.05 8.92
N PRO A 205 12.49 -12.14 9.58
CA PRO A 205 11.77 -12.09 10.87
C PRO A 205 12.52 -11.35 12.00
N ALA A 206 13.85 -11.20 11.87
CA ALA A 206 14.64 -10.38 12.77
C ALA A 206 14.22 -8.89 12.79
N TYR A 207 13.56 -8.42 11.72
CA TYR A 207 13.06 -7.05 11.58
C TYR A 207 11.61 -6.88 12.05
N ASP A 208 10.91 -7.94 12.50
CA ASP A 208 9.51 -7.81 12.91
C ASP A 208 9.39 -6.81 14.08
N HIS A 209 10.23 -6.82 15.12
CA HIS A 209 10.21 -5.80 16.19
C HIS A 209 8.77 -5.43 16.71
N ASN A 210 7.90 -6.44 16.81
CA ASN A 210 6.45 -6.33 17.11
C ASN A 210 5.64 -5.49 16.09
N TYR A 211 6.08 -5.44 14.84
CA TYR A 211 5.50 -4.69 13.74
C TYR A 211 4.09 -5.17 13.45
N PHE A 212 3.89 -6.49 13.28
CA PHE A 212 2.55 -7.02 13.01
C PHE A 212 1.60 -6.83 14.20
N GLU A 213 2.10 -6.85 15.44
CA GLU A 213 1.29 -6.54 16.63
C GLU A 213 0.85 -5.07 16.64
N LYS A 214 1.79 -4.13 16.43
CA LYS A 214 1.52 -2.69 16.39
C LYS A 214 0.59 -2.31 15.23
N THR A 215 0.79 -2.89 14.05
CA THR A 215 0.06 -2.52 12.84
C THR A 215 -1.21 -3.32 12.60
N GLY A 216 -1.35 -4.51 13.18
CA GLY A 216 -2.48 -5.43 12.91
C GLY A 216 -3.83 -4.89 13.34
N SER A 217 -3.88 -4.09 14.42
CA SER A 217 -5.10 -3.47 14.94
C SER A 217 -5.21 -1.98 14.64
N THR A 218 -4.20 -1.39 14.01
CA THR A 218 -4.18 0.05 13.73
C THR A 218 -4.97 0.35 12.46
N VAL A 219 -6.03 1.14 12.60
CA VAL A 219 -6.74 1.74 11.47
C VAL A 219 -5.96 2.98 11.02
N GLY A 220 -5.30 2.90 9.86
CA GLY A 220 -4.48 3.98 9.32
C GLY A 220 -5.34 5.10 8.73
N SER A 221 -5.17 6.32 9.22
CA SER A 221 -5.64 7.54 8.54
C SER A 221 -4.80 7.86 7.30
N VAL A 222 -3.52 7.44 7.32
CA VAL A 222 -2.58 7.56 6.22
C VAL A 222 -1.86 6.22 6.09
N ILE A 223 -1.99 5.58 4.93
CA ILE A 223 -1.40 4.27 4.62
C ILE A 223 -0.24 4.52 3.67
N HIS A 224 0.96 4.13 4.11
CA HIS A 224 2.21 4.43 3.40
C HIS A 224 2.83 3.14 2.85
N PHE A 225 2.84 3.03 1.53
CA PHE A 225 3.36 1.86 0.81
C PHE A 225 4.87 1.97 0.64
N THR A 226 5.60 2.04 1.76
CA THR A 226 7.08 2.01 1.80
C THR A 226 7.64 0.77 1.08
N SER A 227 8.97 0.68 0.94
CA SER A 227 9.68 -0.45 0.30
C SER A 227 9.54 -0.54 -1.24
N PRO A 228 10.30 -1.44 -1.90
CA PRO A 228 10.21 -1.67 -3.35
C PRO A 228 8.94 -2.39 -3.81
N THR A 229 8.17 -3.05 -2.94
CA THR A 229 6.94 -3.75 -3.32
C THR A 229 5.77 -2.78 -3.26
N LYS A 230 5.37 -2.27 -4.43
CA LYS A 230 4.35 -1.22 -4.55
C LYS A 230 3.01 -1.78 -4.99
N PRO A 231 1.87 -1.24 -4.51
CA PRO A 231 0.54 -1.77 -4.83
C PRO A 231 0.15 -1.62 -6.32
N TRP A 232 0.84 -0.78 -7.10
CA TRP A 232 0.64 -0.65 -8.55
C TRP A 232 1.52 -1.58 -9.40
N GLN A 233 2.42 -2.35 -8.78
CA GLN A 233 3.12 -3.42 -9.49
C GLN A 233 2.15 -4.57 -9.80
N GLN A 234 2.47 -5.41 -10.80
CA GLN A 234 1.62 -6.55 -11.18
C GLN A 234 1.27 -7.43 -9.98
N PHE A 235 2.25 -7.66 -9.10
CA PHE A 235 2.08 -8.34 -7.83
C PHE A 235 2.76 -7.52 -6.73
N SER A 236 2.20 -7.51 -5.53
CA SER A 236 2.78 -6.83 -4.36
C SER A 236 2.48 -7.63 -3.09
N PHE A 237 3.38 -7.50 -2.11
CA PHE A 237 3.33 -8.27 -0.87
C PHE A 237 2.34 -7.68 0.15
N GLY A 238 2.36 -6.36 0.34
CA GLY A 238 1.76 -5.70 1.50
C GLY A 238 0.23 -5.71 1.53
N ARG A 239 -0.34 -5.65 2.76
CA ARG A 239 -1.77 -5.39 2.96
C ARG A 239 -2.19 -4.05 2.31
N TYR A 240 -3.49 -3.80 2.25
CA TYR A 240 -4.07 -2.55 1.75
C TYR A 240 -3.79 -2.24 0.26
N ARG A 241 -3.34 -3.23 -0.54
CA ARG A 241 -3.20 -3.08 -1.99
C ARG A 241 -4.48 -2.55 -2.64
N ASN A 242 -5.63 -3.07 -2.23
CA ASN A 242 -6.95 -2.63 -2.70
C ASN A 242 -7.17 -1.13 -2.47
N LYS A 243 -6.81 -0.59 -1.30
CA LYS A 243 -6.99 0.83 -0.98
C LYS A 243 -6.30 1.75 -1.98
N TRP A 244 -5.08 1.42 -2.41
CA TRP A 244 -4.40 2.19 -3.44
C TRP A 244 -5.21 2.22 -4.74
N TRP A 245 -5.66 1.06 -5.21
CA TRP A 245 -6.47 0.96 -6.42
C TRP A 245 -7.83 1.66 -6.29
N GLN A 246 -8.44 1.68 -5.10
CA GLN A 246 -9.69 2.40 -4.85
C GLN A 246 -9.56 3.88 -5.13
N TYR A 247 -8.51 4.52 -4.60
CA TYR A 247 -8.28 5.95 -4.84
C TYR A 247 -7.72 6.23 -6.25
N HIS A 248 -6.97 5.28 -6.82
CA HIS A 248 -6.45 5.41 -8.18
C HIS A 248 -7.57 5.48 -9.22
N ASP A 249 -8.55 4.58 -9.09
CA ASP A 249 -9.66 4.38 -10.02
C ASP A 249 -10.73 5.48 -9.95
N LEU A 250 -10.82 6.21 -8.83
CA LEU A 250 -11.74 7.34 -8.70
C LEU A 250 -11.51 8.38 -9.80
N GLU A 251 -12.59 8.78 -10.47
CA GLU A 251 -12.58 9.98 -11.30
C GLU A 251 -12.59 11.24 -10.43
N TRP A 252 -12.01 12.33 -10.92
CA TRP A 252 -12.00 13.60 -10.18
C TRP A 252 -13.40 14.13 -9.86
N SER A 253 -14.41 13.84 -10.69
CA SER A 253 -15.80 14.17 -10.39
C SER A 253 -16.36 13.36 -9.22
N GLU A 254 -15.94 12.10 -9.07
CA GLU A 254 -16.33 11.23 -7.97
C GLU A 254 -15.68 11.67 -6.66
N VAL A 255 -14.40 12.10 -6.72
CA VAL A 255 -13.73 12.77 -5.60
C VAL A 255 -14.53 14.00 -5.15
N CYS A 256 -14.92 14.86 -6.10
CA CYS A 256 -15.65 16.09 -5.79
C CYS A 256 -17.05 15.85 -5.20
N GLN A 257 -17.67 14.73 -5.54
CA GLN A 257 -18.99 14.33 -5.04
C GLN A 257 -18.91 13.45 -3.80
N HIS A 258 -17.70 13.09 -3.36
CA HIS A 258 -17.46 12.11 -2.31
C HIS A 258 -18.24 10.81 -2.57
N ALA A 259 -18.15 10.31 -3.81
CA ALA A 259 -18.81 9.07 -4.23
C ALA A 259 -18.23 7.87 -3.47
N PRO A 260 -19.00 6.78 -3.24
CA PRO A 260 -18.48 5.59 -2.59
C PRO A 260 -17.21 5.06 -3.27
N LEU A 261 -16.22 4.64 -2.48
CA LEU A 261 -15.01 4.03 -3.02
C LEU A 261 -15.35 2.78 -3.84
N PRO A 262 -14.73 2.59 -5.03
CA PRO A 262 -15.07 1.48 -5.91
C PRO A 262 -14.67 0.13 -5.29
N ALA A 263 -15.32 -0.95 -5.72
CA ALA A 263 -14.83 -2.30 -5.49
C ALA A 263 -13.74 -2.59 -6.53
N ILE A 264 -12.59 -3.13 -6.11
CA ILE A 264 -11.45 -3.41 -7.00
C ILE A 264 -11.50 -4.80 -7.62
N PHE A 265 -12.09 -5.73 -6.90
CA PHE A 265 -12.36 -7.06 -7.41
C PHE A 265 -13.87 -7.22 -7.55
N ASP A 266 -14.32 -7.66 -8.71
CA ASP A 266 -15.64 -8.23 -8.90
C ASP A 266 -15.66 -9.62 -8.25
N TYR A 267 -15.64 -9.67 -6.91
CA TYR A 267 -15.93 -10.90 -6.20
C TYR A 267 -17.30 -11.37 -6.67
N GLN A 268 -17.32 -12.50 -7.38
CA GLN A 268 -18.55 -13.00 -7.96
C GLN A 268 -19.51 -13.30 -6.81
N GLU A 269 -20.77 -12.84 -6.93
CA GLU A 269 -21.77 -12.87 -5.85
C GLU A 269 -21.99 -14.27 -5.23
N SER A 270 -21.53 -15.34 -5.90
CA SER A 270 -21.77 -16.69 -5.41
C SER A 270 -20.81 -17.07 -4.28
N GLY A 271 -19.49 -16.90 -4.40
CA GLY A 271 -18.54 -17.28 -3.33
C GLY A 271 -17.08 -17.41 -3.76
N GLN A 272 -16.21 -17.72 -2.78
CA GLN A 272 -14.74 -17.73 -2.90
C GLN A 272 -14.17 -19.10 -2.51
N VAL A 273 -13.20 -19.60 -3.28
CA VAL A 273 -12.41 -20.78 -2.93
C VAL A 273 -10.94 -20.41 -2.88
N LEU A 274 -10.23 -20.97 -1.91
CA LEU A 274 -8.82 -20.70 -1.65
C LEU A 274 -7.94 -21.87 -2.06
N ILE A 275 -6.82 -21.56 -2.71
CA ILE A 275 -5.71 -22.49 -2.93
C ILE A 275 -4.44 -21.84 -2.39
N LEU A 276 -3.64 -22.57 -1.63
CA LEU A 276 -2.26 -22.18 -1.31
C LEU A 276 -1.33 -23.20 -1.94
N THR A 277 -0.36 -22.71 -2.73
CA THR A 277 0.51 -23.58 -3.50
C THR A 277 1.99 -23.24 -3.35
N ASN A 278 2.82 -24.28 -3.44
CA ASN A 278 4.26 -24.17 -3.68
C ASN A 278 4.67 -24.77 -5.04
N SER A 279 3.70 -24.95 -5.94
CA SER A 279 3.85 -25.54 -7.26
C SER A 279 3.02 -24.78 -8.29
N GLU A 280 3.58 -24.54 -9.48
CA GLU A 280 2.81 -23.99 -10.60
C GLU A 280 1.87 -25.03 -11.25
N ASN A 281 2.01 -26.30 -10.91
CA ASN A 281 1.12 -27.36 -11.36
C ASN A 281 0.06 -27.60 -10.28
N ILE A 282 -1.19 -27.38 -10.63
CA ILE A 282 -2.37 -27.57 -9.79
C ILE A 282 -3.37 -28.44 -10.55
N LYS A 283 -3.83 -29.51 -9.93
CA LYS A 283 -4.66 -30.54 -10.56
C LYS A 283 -5.98 -29.96 -11.06
N ASP A 284 -6.20 -30.04 -12.38
CA ASP A 284 -7.43 -29.61 -13.09
C ASP A 284 -7.90 -28.18 -12.81
N LEU A 285 -7.04 -27.31 -12.29
CA LEU A 285 -7.40 -25.95 -11.88
C LEU A 285 -8.09 -25.15 -13.00
N GLU A 286 -7.50 -25.13 -14.19
CA GLU A 286 -8.06 -24.36 -15.30
C GLU A 286 -9.44 -24.87 -15.74
N LYS A 287 -9.68 -26.19 -15.65
CA LYS A 287 -11.01 -26.77 -15.92
C LYS A 287 -12.02 -26.33 -14.87
N LEU A 288 -11.63 -26.32 -13.59
CA LEU A 288 -12.48 -25.85 -12.49
C LEU A 288 -12.81 -24.37 -12.64
N VAL A 289 -11.81 -23.52 -12.93
CA VAL A 289 -11.96 -22.08 -13.17
C VAL A 289 -12.97 -21.82 -14.30
N GLN A 290 -12.84 -22.52 -15.43
CA GLN A 290 -13.74 -22.39 -16.57
C GLN A 290 -15.16 -22.91 -16.29
N ALA A 291 -15.29 -23.99 -15.51
CA ALA A 291 -16.58 -24.59 -15.17
C ALA A 291 -17.36 -23.80 -14.10
N LEU A 292 -16.69 -22.91 -13.37
CA LEU A 292 -17.21 -22.15 -12.25
C LEU A 292 -16.96 -20.63 -12.43
N PRO A 293 -17.46 -20.00 -13.52
CA PRO A 293 -17.24 -18.58 -13.78
C PRO A 293 -17.85 -17.67 -12.71
N MET A 294 -18.80 -18.18 -11.92
CA MET A 294 -19.45 -17.48 -10.81
C MET A 294 -18.71 -17.59 -9.47
N VAL A 295 -17.58 -18.30 -9.42
CA VAL A 295 -16.81 -18.54 -8.19
C VAL A 295 -15.44 -17.90 -8.33
N THR A 296 -15.06 -17.10 -7.35
CA THR A 296 -13.71 -16.52 -7.27
C THR A 296 -12.72 -17.56 -6.76
N PHE A 297 -11.62 -17.75 -7.50
CA PHE A 297 -10.48 -18.58 -7.13
C PHE A 297 -9.35 -17.67 -6.64
N ASP A 298 -9.20 -17.58 -5.31
CA ASP A 298 -8.06 -16.91 -4.70
C ASP A 298 -6.90 -17.92 -4.58
N ILE A 299 -5.81 -17.64 -5.27
CA ILE A 299 -4.65 -18.54 -5.34
C ILE A 299 -3.46 -17.83 -4.71
N GLY A 300 -2.99 -18.32 -3.56
CA GLY A 300 -1.83 -17.82 -2.86
C GLY A 300 -0.57 -18.65 -3.10
N ALA A 301 0.59 -18.00 -3.03
CA ALA A 301 1.89 -18.67 -2.93
C ALA A 301 2.84 -17.88 -2.02
N TRP A 302 3.63 -18.57 -1.20
CA TRP A 302 4.67 -17.92 -0.35
C TRP A 302 5.82 -17.30 -1.15
N THR A 303 5.96 -17.71 -2.41
CA THR A 303 7.05 -17.34 -3.31
C THR A 303 6.50 -16.80 -4.62
N ASN A 304 7.42 -16.49 -5.54
CA ASN A 304 7.05 -16.07 -6.88
C ASN A 304 6.29 -17.17 -7.63
N MET A 305 5.24 -16.79 -8.35
CA MET A 305 4.45 -17.74 -9.13
C MET A 305 5.09 -18.01 -10.49
N GLY A 306 5.00 -19.26 -10.93
CA GLY A 306 5.41 -19.66 -12.27
C GLY A 306 4.46 -19.15 -13.37
N GLY A 307 4.94 -19.15 -14.62
CA GLY A 307 4.20 -18.60 -15.75
C GLY A 307 2.85 -19.30 -16.02
N LYS A 308 2.69 -20.56 -15.61
CA LYS A 308 1.39 -21.26 -15.71
C LYS A 308 0.32 -20.64 -14.82
N LEU A 309 0.66 -20.29 -13.58
CA LEU A 309 -0.28 -19.63 -12.66
C LEU A 309 -0.54 -18.19 -13.10
N ILE A 310 0.51 -17.44 -13.45
CA ILE A 310 0.37 -16.05 -13.90
C ILE A 310 -0.56 -15.93 -15.11
N ARG A 311 -0.58 -16.90 -16.02
CA ARG A 311 -1.52 -16.89 -17.16
C ARG A 311 -2.99 -16.94 -16.75
N LEU A 312 -3.30 -17.46 -15.57
CA LEU A 312 -4.68 -17.57 -15.09
C LEU A 312 -5.32 -16.22 -14.78
N ILE A 313 -4.57 -15.11 -14.64
CA ILE A 313 -5.20 -13.78 -14.46
C ILE A 313 -6.08 -13.38 -15.66
N THR A 314 -5.94 -14.06 -16.80
CA THR A 314 -6.83 -13.86 -17.94
C THR A 314 -8.29 -14.22 -17.63
N TYR A 315 -8.54 -15.02 -16.59
CA TYR A 315 -9.86 -15.38 -16.14
C TYR A 315 -10.33 -14.36 -15.10
N PRO A 316 -11.49 -13.70 -15.30
CA PRO A 316 -11.98 -12.65 -14.40
C PRO A 316 -12.32 -13.15 -13.00
N ASN A 317 -12.49 -14.46 -12.84
CA ASN A 317 -12.78 -15.12 -11.58
C ASN A 317 -11.54 -15.72 -10.90
N VAL A 318 -10.32 -15.32 -11.29
CA VAL A 318 -9.07 -15.74 -10.64
C VAL A 318 -8.32 -14.54 -10.08
N HIS A 319 -7.92 -14.63 -8.81
CA HIS A 319 -7.02 -13.67 -8.18
C HIS A 319 -5.75 -14.39 -7.72
N LEU A 320 -4.60 -13.78 -7.99
CA LEU A 320 -3.30 -14.32 -7.62
C LEU A 320 -2.64 -13.48 -6.53
N PHE A 321 -2.27 -14.14 -5.44
CA PHE A 321 -1.55 -13.57 -4.29
C PHE A 321 -0.16 -14.17 -4.23
N GLN A 322 0.74 -13.61 -5.04
CA GLN A 322 2.14 -14.02 -5.11
C GLN A 322 2.94 -13.43 -3.95
N SER A 323 3.91 -14.21 -3.44
CA SER A 323 4.76 -13.79 -2.33
C SER A 323 3.91 -13.26 -1.18
N THR A 324 2.89 -14.02 -0.75
CA THR A 324 1.98 -13.56 0.29
C THR A 324 2.60 -13.72 1.68
N GLY A 325 2.14 -12.94 2.65
CA GLY A 325 2.48 -13.05 4.06
C GLY A 325 1.31 -13.54 4.91
N ARG A 326 1.60 -13.82 6.19
CA ARG A 326 0.58 -14.30 7.15
C ARG A 326 -0.67 -13.41 7.19
N PRO A 327 -0.58 -12.07 7.33
CA PRO A 327 -1.78 -11.24 7.43
C PRO A 327 -2.70 -11.32 6.19
N VAL A 328 -2.13 -11.40 4.99
CA VAL A 328 -2.92 -11.56 3.76
C VAL A 328 -3.53 -12.95 3.72
N THR A 329 -2.77 -14.01 4.04
CA THR A 329 -3.32 -15.36 4.06
C THR A 329 -4.42 -15.55 5.10
N ASP A 330 -4.36 -14.84 6.23
CA ASP A 330 -5.37 -14.89 7.27
C ASP A 330 -6.70 -14.30 6.76
N GLN A 331 -6.62 -13.18 6.02
CA GLN A 331 -7.77 -12.59 5.34
C GLN A 331 -8.35 -13.54 4.26
N LEU A 332 -7.49 -14.22 3.50
CA LEU A 332 -7.94 -15.21 2.50
C LEU A 332 -8.66 -16.40 3.16
N ILE A 333 -8.15 -16.91 4.29
CA ILE A 333 -8.81 -17.97 5.06
C ILE A 333 -10.18 -17.51 5.58
N GLU A 334 -10.25 -16.29 6.10
CA GLU A 334 -11.49 -15.70 6.64
C GLU A 334 -12.58 -15.59 5.56
N ASN A 335 -12.21 -15.14 4.36
CA ASN A 335 -13.18 -14.88 3.28
C ASN A 335 -13.58 -16.13 2.49
N ALA A 336 -12.72 -17.15 2.40
CA ALA A 336 -12.99 -18.33 1.60
C ALA A 336 -14.19 -19.15 2.12
N ASN A 337 -15.00 -19.70 1.23
CA ASN A 337 -16.05 -20.68 1.56
C ASN A 337 -15.51 -22.11 1.65
N ALA A 338 -14.46 -22.43 0.90
CA ALA A 338 -13.78 -23.72 0.92
C ALA A 338 -12.31 -23.60 0.53
N TYR A 339 -11.51 -24.59 0.91
CA TYR A 339 -10.12 -24.74 0.47
C TYR A 339 -10.00 -25.88 -0.54
N LEU A 340 -9.27 -25.65 -1.63
CA LEU A 340 -8.96 -26.68 -2.61
C LEU A 340 -7.52 -27.15 -2.43
N ASP A 341 -7.34 -28.30 -1.80
CA ASP A 341 -6.04 -28.96 -1.57
C ASP A 341 -5.60 -29.74 -2.82
N ILE A 342 -5.43 -29.03 -3.93
CA ILE A 342 -5.25 -29.62 -5.27
C ILE A 342 -3.90 -29.30 -5.92
N ASN A 343 -2.98 -28.64 -5.20
CA ASN A 343 -1.63 -28.40 -5.70
C ASN A 343 -0.80 -29.69 -5.73
N TYR A 344 0.00 -29.90 -6.78
CA TYR A 344 1.00 -30.96 -6.77
C TYR A 344 2.19 -30.61 -5.86
N GLY A 345 2.95 -31.63 -5.48
CA GLY A 345 4.19 -31.47 -4.72
C GLY A 345 3.98 -31.29 -3.23
N ALA A 346 4.92 -30.61 -2.58
CA ALA A 346 4.91 -30.41 -1.14
C ALA A 346 3.70 -29.56 -0.70
N LYS A 347 3.09 -29.97 0.42
CA LYS A 347 1.98 -29.29 1.07
C LYS A 347 2.50 -28.44 2.23
N ASP A 348 1.77 -27.37 2.52
CA ASP A 348 1.97 -26.61 3.76
C ASP A 348 0.98 -27.15 4.82
N ASP A 349 1.39 -28.20 5.52
CA ASP A 349 0.52 -28.87 6.50
C ASP A 349 0.07 -27.91 7.62
N ASN A 350 0.90 -26.92 7.98
CA ASN A 350 0.53 -25.91 8.98
C ASN A 350 -0.59 -25.02 8.44
N PHE A 351 -0.52 -24.59 7.19
CA PHE A 351 -1.59 -23.80 6.58
C PHE A 351 -2.88 -24.61 6.47
N ILE A 352 -2.82 -25.86 6.00
CA ILE A 352 -4.02 -26.68 5.84
C ILE A 352 -4.64 -26.96 7.21
N ALA A 353 -3.85 -27.27 8.25
CA ALA A 353 -4.34 -27.42 9.62
C ALA A 353 -5.05 -26.17 10.15
N ARG A 354 -4.49 -24.97 9.89
CA ARG A 354 -5.14 -23.70 10.24
C ARG A 354 -6.47 -23.50 9.50
N PHE A 355 -6.54 -23.87 8.22
CA PHE A 355 -7.81 -23.83 7.49
C PHE A 355 -8.81 -24.84 8.08
N GLN A 356 -8.36 -26.04 8.45
CA GLN A 356 -9.21 -27.07 9.07
C GLN A 356 -9.88 -26.57 10.34
N GLU A 357 -9.17 -25.81 11.18
CA GLU A 357 -9.70 -25.22 12.43
C GLU A 357 -10.91 -24.29 12.20
N THR A 358 -11.09 -23.75 10.98
CA THR A 358 -12.27 -22.94 10.64
C THR A 358 -13.56 -23.75 10.51
N GLY A 359 -13.46 -25.08 10.38
CA GLY A 359 -14.58 -25.98 10.10
C GLY A 359 -15.14 -25.92 8.68
N LYS A 360 -14.60 -25.03 7.81
CA LYS A 360 -15.00 -24.91 6.41
C LYS A 360 -14.53 -26.12 5.59
N PRO A 361 -15.23 -26.50 4.50
CA PRO A 361 -14.86 -27.67 3.69
C PRO A 361 -13.47 -27.55 3.05
N ILE A 362 -12.76 -28.69 3.01
CA ILE A 362 -11.53 -28.88 2.24
C ILE A 362 -11.78 -29.94 1.19
N LEU A 363 -11.55 -29.61 -0.07
CA LEU A 363 -11.77 -30.51 -1.20
C LEU A 363 -10.44 -30.85 -1.88
N SER A 364 -10.26 -32.10 -2.28
CA SER A 364 -9.07 -32.58 -2.97
C SER A 364 -9.39 -33.66 -4.02
N PHE A 365 -8.37 -34.11 -4.75
CA PHE A 365 -8.42 -35.32 -5.56
C PHE A 365 -7.52 -36.39 -4.94
N ASP A 366 -7.85 -37.66 -5.13
CA ASP A 366 -7.15 -38.79 -4.50
C ASP A 366 -5.64 -38.79 -4.72
N GLU A 367 -5.16 -38.32 -5.88
CA GLU A 367 -3.73 -38.27 -6.23
C GLU A 367 -2.94 -37.14 -5.56
N VAL A 368 -3.61 -36.06 -5.11
CA VAL A 368 -2.96 -34.85 -4.56
C VAL A 368 -3.37 -34.54 -3.12
N ASN A 369 -4.15 -35.40 -2.46
CA ASN A 369 -4.56 -35.16 -1.09
C ASN A 369 -3.39 -35.14 -0.09
N SER A 370 -3.59 -34.42 1.00
CA SER A 370 -2.60 -34.28 2.08
C SER A 370 -2.69 -35.44 3.09
N GLN A 371 -1.68 -35.52 3.96
CA GLN A 371 -1.65 -36.52 5.04
C GLN A 371 -2.74 -36.28 6.09
N ILE A 372 -3.31 -35.08 6.14
CA ILE A 372 -4.33 -34.67 7.10
C ILE A 372 -5.77 -34.84 6.58
N LYS A 373 -5.94 -35.68 5.55
CA LYS A 373 -7.23 -35.98 4.89
C LYS A 373 -8.28 -36.68 5.77
N ASP A 374 -7.91 -37.17 6.95
CA ASP A 374 -8.82 -37.87 7.86
C ASP A 374 -9.70 -36.92 8.68
N ALA A 375 -9.56 -35.59 8.49
CA ALA A 375 -10.39 -34.59 9.14
C ALA A 375 -11.86 -34.65 8.64
N ILE A 376 -12.81 -34.33 9.53
CA ILE A 376 -14.26 -34.45 9.25
C ILE A 376 -14.72 -33.56 8.08
N ASN A 377 -14.08 -32.41 7.90
CA ASN A 377 -14.37 -31.45 6.84
C ASN A 377 -13.53 -31.64 5.57
N TYR A 378 -12.82 -32.77 5.43
CA TYR A 378 -12.00 -33.08 4.27
C TYR A 378 -12.69 -34.10 3.36
N GLU A 379 -12.81 -33.78 2.07
CA GLU A 379 -13.45 -34.63 1.07
C GLU A 379 -12.52 -34.79 -0.15
N SER A 380 -12.27 -36.03 -0.54
CA SER A 380 -11.42 -36.38 -1.70
C SER A 380 -12.28 -36.99 -2.80
N PHE A 381 -12.11 -36.49 -4.02
CA PHE A 381 -12.78 -36.98 -5.22
C PHE A 381 -11.87 -37.92 -6.01
N ALA A 382 -12.47 -38.84 -6.76
CA ALA A 382 -11.72 -39.65 -7.73
C ALA A 382 -11.01 -38.74 -8.74
N ASN A 383 -9.84 -39.15 -9.23
CA ASN A 383 -8.97 -38.28 -10.05
C ASN A 383 -9.61 -37.81 -11.36
N ASP A 384 -10.62 -38.50 -11.88
CA ASP A 384 -11.37 -38.13 -13.08
C ASP A 384 -12.70 -37.43 -12.78
N ASP A 385 -13.10 -37.29 -11.51
CA ASP A 385 -14.39 -36.73 -11.08
C ASP A 385 -14.35 -35.20 -10.89
N VAL A 386 -13.97 -34.48 -11.95
CA VAL A 386 -14.00 -33.00 -11.95
C VAL A 386 -15.43 -32.47 -11.79
N ASP A 387 -16.40 -33.14 -12.41
CA ASP A 387 -17.82 -32.76 -12.34
C ASP A 387 -18.38 -32.89 -10.91
N GLY A 388 -18.00 -33.94 -10.18
CA GLY A 388 -18.32 -34.11 -8.76
C GLY A 388 -17.80 -32.95 -7.91
N MET A 389 -16.54 -32.57 -8.10
CA MET A 389 -15.94 -31.42 -7.41
C MET A 389 -16.65 -30.11 -7.76
N VAL A 390 -16.96 -29.87 -9.05
CA VAL A 390 -17.72 -28.70 -9.50
C VAL A 390 -19.09 -28.63 -8.82
N ASN A 391 -19.81 -29.75 -8.75
CA ASN A 391 -21.12 -29.81 -8.10
C ASN A 391 -21.02 -29.57 -6.58
N LYS A 392 -19.98 -30.10 -5.93
CA LYS A 392 -19.73 -29.87 -4.51
C LYS A 392 -19.45 -28.40 -4.23
N ILE A 393 -18.59 -27.75 -5.00
CA ILE A 393 -18.29 -26.32 -4.86
C ILE A 393 -19.57 -25.49 -5.02
N LYS A 394 -20.40 -25.78 -6.04
CA LYS A 394 -21.70 -25.12 -6.22
C LYS A 394 -22.64 -25.31 -5.02
N ALA A 395 -22.62 -26.47 -4.38
CA ALA A 395 -23.45 -26.75 -3.21
C ALA A 395 -22.98 -25.97 -1.97
N ILE A 396 -21.66 -25.89 -1.74
CA ILE A 396 -21.06 -25.14 -0.63
C ILE A 396 -21.40 -23.65 -0.74
N ILE A 397 -21.36 -23.13 -1.96
CA ILE A 397 -21.52 -21.71 -2.26
C ILE A 397 -23.00 -21.26 -2.22
N LYS A 398 -23.95 -22.18 -2.42
CA LYS A 398 -25.40 -21.89 -2.35
C LYS A 398 -25.99 -21.97 -0.94
N GLY A 399 -25.31 -22.64 -0.02
CA GLY A 399 -25.73 -22.80 1.38
C GLY A 399 -25.22 -21.66 2.23
#